data_AF-Q56TL4-F1
#
_entry.id   AF-Q56TL4-F1
#
_cell.length_a   1.000
_cell.length_b   1.000
_cell.length_c   1.000
_cell.angle_alpha   90.00
_cell.angle_beta   90.00
_cell.angle_gamma   90.00
#
_symmetry.space_group_name_H-M   'P 1'
#
loop_
_entity.id
_entity.type
_entity.pdbx_description
1 polymer ?
#
loop_
_entity_poly.entity_id
_entity_poly.type
_entity_poly.pdbx_seq_one_letter_code
_entity_poly.pdbx_strand_id
1 'polypeptide(L)' 'NMELQRMIAAVDTDSPREVFFRVAAEMFSDGNFNWGRVVALFYFASKLVLK' A
#
# COMPACT_ATOMS: atom_id res chain seq x y z
N ASN A 1 9.43 10.83 4.36
CA ASN A 1 8.36 10.48 5.33
C ASN A 1 7.05 11.25 5.16
N MET A 2 7.06 12.54 4.82
CA MET A 2 5.80 13.32 4.68
C MET A 2 5.02 12.97 3.40
N GLU A 3 5.72 12.67 2.31
CA GLU A 3 5.12 12.39 0.99
C GLU A 3 4.33 11.08 0.96
N LEU A 4 4.89 10.00 1.55
CA LEU A 4 4.21 8.71 1.68
C LEU A 4 2.93 8.81 2.52
N GLN A 5 2.96 9.59 3.61
CA GLN A 5 1.77 9.82 4.45
C GLN A 5 0.69 10.60 3.69
N ARG A 6 1.09 11.55 2.83
CA ARG A 6 0.18 12.33 1.99
C ARG A 6 -0.49 11.47 0.91
N MET A 7 0.26 10.56 0.28
CA MET A 7 -0.28 9.59 -0.67
C MET A 7 -1.29 8.65 -0.01
N ILE A 8 -0.99 8.15 1.21
CA ILE A 8 -1.93 7.33 1.99
C ILE A 8 -3.17 8.14 2.34
N ALA A 9 -3.03 9.42 2.73
CA ALA A 9 -4.14 10.29 3.10
C ALA A 9 -5.10 10.55 1.92
N ALA A 10 -4.59 10.70 0.70
CA ALA A 10 -5.35 10.99 -0.52
C ALA A 10 -6.15 9.80 -1.08
N VAL A 11 -5.93 8.59 -0.56
CA VAL A 11 -6.74 7.42 -0.90
C VAL A 11 -8.14 7.59 -0.30
N ASP A 12 -9.14 7.66 -1.18
CA ASP A 12 -10.55 7.62 -0.83
C ASP A 12 -10.93 6.24 -0.28
N THR A 13 -11.54 6.20 0.90
CA THR A 13 -11.73 5.00 1.72
C THR A 13 -12.98 4.20 1.36
N ASP A 14 -13.67 4.52 0.27
CA ASP A 14 -14.89 3.81 -0.14
C ASP A 14 -14.63 2.33 -0.48
N SER A 15 -13.37 1.95 -0.74
CA SER A 15 -12.95 0.54 -0.89
C SER A 15 -11.47 0.32 -0.53
N PRO A 16 -11.11 0.19 0.77
CA PRO A 16 -9.72 -0.05 1.18
C PRO A 16 -9.16 -1.37 0.65
N ARG A 17 -10.06 -2.33 0.35
CA ARG A 17 -9.72 -3.58 -0.32
C ARG A 17 -9.19 -3.33 -1.72
N GLU A 18 -9.89 -2.55 -2.53
CA GLU A 18 -9.50 -2.30 -3.93
C GLU A 18 -8.17 -1.55 -4.00
N VAL A 19 -7.98 -0.56 -3.13
CA VAL A 19 -6.72 0.18 -3.01
C VAL A 19 -5.58 -0.76 -2.62
N PHE A 20 -5.79 -1.63 -1.63
CA PHE A 20 -4.78 -2.60 -1.22
C PHE A 20 -4.34 -3.49 -2.38
N PHE A 21 -5.30 -4.05 -3.13
CA PHE A 21 -4.98 -4.90 -4.27
C PHE A 21 -4.27 -4.13 -5.39
N ARG A 22 -4.67 -2.89 -5.68
CA ARG A 22 -3.99 -2.08 -6.71
C ARG A 22 -2.54 -1.78 -6.34
N VAL A 23 -2.28 -1.39 -5.09
CA VAL A 23 -0.92 -1.12 -4.59
C VAL A 23 -0.08 -2.40 -4.59
N ALA A 24 -0.65 -3.54 -4.19
CA ALA A 24 0.06 -4.81 -4.24
C ALA A 24 0.42 -5.20 -5.69
N ALA A 25 -0.52 -5.08 -6.62
CA ALA A 25 -0.30 -5.41 -8.03
C ALA A 25 0.81 -4.53 -8.64
N GLU A 26 0.78 -3.22 -8.37
CA GLU A 26 1.79 -2.28 -8.86
C GLU A 26 3.17 -2.57 -8.25
N MET A 27 3.23 -2.85 -6.93
CA MET A 27 4.47 -3.10 -6.18
C MET A 27 5.24 -4.34 -6.67
N PHE A 28 4.54 -5.33 -7.24
CA PHE A 28 5.14 -6.56 -7.78
C PHE A 28 5.04 -6.67 -9.31
N SER A 29 4.60 -5.60 -9.99
CA SER A 29 4.39 -5.59 -11.44
C SER A 29 5.65 -5.85 -12.27
N ASP A 30 6.82 -5.49 -11.73
CA ASP A 30 8.12 -5.72 -12.36
C ASP A 30 8.68 -7.15 -12.15
N GLY A 31 7.92 -8.03 -11.47
CA GLY A 31 8.31 -9.41 -11.20
C GLY A 31 9.43 -9.58 -10.16
N ASN A 32 9.90 -8.50 -9.53
CA ASN A 32 10.95 -8.57 -8.52
C ASN A 32 10.35 -8.76 -7.11
N PHE A 33 10.56 -9.94 -6.54
CA PHE A 33 10.10 -10.29 -5.19
C PHE A 33 11.25 -10.18 -4.20
N ASN A 34 11.10 -9.29 -3.22
CA ASN A 34 12.04 -9.15 -2.12
C ASN A 34 11.32 -8.87 -0.80
N TRP A 35 12.00 -9.19 0.30
CA TRP A 35 11.45 -9.03 1.65
C TRP A 35 11.14 -7.58 2.01
N GLY A 36 11.84 -6.60 1.43
CA GLY A 36 11.55 -5.18 1.63
C GLY A 36 10.14 -4.80 1.15
N ARG A 37 9.74 -5.28 -0.03
CA ARG A 37 8.38 -5.08 -0.59
C ARG A 37 7.32 -5.80 0.21
N VAL A 38 7.60 -7.03 0.67
CA VAL A 38 6.68 -7.76 1.56
C VAL A 38 6.44 -6.97 2.84
N VAL A 39 7.49 -6.52 3.52
CA VAL A 39 7.36 -5.72 4.76
C VAL A 39 6.61 -4.41 4.50
N ALA A 40 6.89 -3.72 3.39
CA ALA A 40 6.20 -2.49 3.02
C ALA A 40 4.70 -2.70 2.77
N LEU A 41 4.32 -3.82 2.13
CA LEU A 41 2.91 -4.15 1.90
C LEU A 41 2.15 -4.39 3.21
N PHE A 42 2.76 -5.11 4.17
CA PHE A 42 2.16 -5.30 5.50
C PHE A 42 2.04 -3.99 6.27
N TYR A 43 3.05 -3.12 6.20
CA TYR A 43 2.98 -1.78 6.81
C TYR A 43 1.84 -0.94 6.22
N PHE A 44 1.68 -0.97 4.90
CA PHE A 44 0.60 -0.30 4.20
C PHE A 44 -0.77 -0.84 4.58
N ALA A 45 -0.94 -2.18 4.65
CA ALA A 45 -2.17 -2.81 5.12
C ALA A 45 -2.55 -2.34 6.53
N SER A 46 -1.59 -2.34 7.46
CA SER A 46 -1.80 -1.87 8.83
C SER A 46 -2.23 -0.40 8.87
N LYS A 47 -1.70 0.45 7.99
CA LYS A 47 -2.10 1.86 7.88
C LYS A 47 -3.48 2.05 7.27
N LEU A 48 -3.89 1.20 6.33
CA LEU A 48 -5.24 1.21 5.77
C LEU A 48 -6.31 0.75 6.77
N VAL A 49 -5.99 -0.21 7.64
CA VAL A 49 -6.92 -0.71 8.68
C VAL A 49 -7.10 0.28 9.83
N LEU A 50 -6.06 1.05 10.15
CA LEU A 50 -6.08 2.05 11.21
C LEU A 50 -6.64 3.42 10.76
N LYS A 51 -6.97 3.55 9.48
CA LYS A 51 -7.58 4.75 8.87
C LYS A 51 -9.10 4.62 8.93
#